data_AF-A0A1S8A6P7-F1
#
_entry.id   AF-A0A1S8A6P7-F1
#
_cell.length_a   1.000
_cell.length_b   1.000
_cell.length_c   1.000
_cell.angle_alpha   90.00
_cell.angle_beta   90.00
_cell.angle_gamma   90.00
#
_symmetry.space_group_name_H-M   'P 1'
#
loop_
_entity.id
_entity.type
_entity.pdbx_description
1 polymer ?
#
loop_
_entity_poly.entity_id
_entity_poly.type
_entity_poly.pdbx_seq_one_letter_code
_entity_poly.pdbx_strand_id
1 'polypeptide(L)'
;MGARRSPKRIQAKEYLLTFIVIYSHKGTYADDCIVDRVMKHRIYIVATNDKDLVRRIRKIPGVPIMNAARGKYVIERLPGAPDP
;
A
#
# COMPACT_ATOMS: atom_id res chain seq x y z
N MET A 1 14.23 17.69 -30.60
CA MET A 1 13.62 16.34 -30.69
C MET A 1 13.74 15.67 -29.31
N GLY A 2 12.81 15.96 -28.41
CA GLY A 2 12.91 15.56 -26.99
C GLY A 2 12.41 14.13 -26.77
N ALA A 3 13.29 13.24 -26.29
CA ALA A 3 12.92 11.87 -25.96
C ALA A 3 11.84 11.86 -24.86
N ARG A 4 10.62 11.42 -25.19
CA ARG A 4 9.60 11.10 -24.19
C ARG A 4 10.13 9.95 -23.34
N ARG A 5 10.61 10.25 -22.14
CA ARG A 5 10.98 9.21 -21.17
C ARG A 5 9.70 8.43 -20.85
N SER A 6 9.63 7.22 -21.35
CA SER A 6 8.58 6.25 -21.01
C SER A 6 8.48 6.16 -19.49
N PRO A 7 7.29 6.27 -18.87
CA PRO A 7 7.15 6.11 -17.44
C PRO A 7 7.67 4.72 -17.08
N LYS A 8 8.76 4.66 -16.31
CA LYS A 8 9.35 3.40 -15.88
C LYS A 8 8.25 2.63 -15.15
N ARG A 9 7.83 1.54 -15.80
CA ARG A 9 6.88 0.55 -15.30
C ARG A 9 7.45 0.08 -13.97
N ILE A 10 7.00 0.63 -12.85
CA ILE A 10 7.29 0.11 -11.52
C ILE A 10 6.58 -1.24 -11.51
N GLN A 11 7.29 -2.27 -11.94
CA GLN A 11 6.81 -3.63 -11.85
C GLN A 11 6.80 -3.93 -10.36
N ALA A 12 5.61 -3.91 -9.75
CA ALA A 12 5.35 -4.33 -8.38
C ALA A 12 5.54 -5.86 -8.23
N LYS A 13 6.64 -6.38 -8.78
CA LYS A 13 6.92 -7.81 -8.90
C LYS A 13 7.78 -8.36 -7.77
N GLU A 14 8.33 -7.51 -6.89
CA GLU A 14 9.36 -7.98 -5.96
C GLU A 14 9.40 -7.23 -4.61
N TYR A 15 8.24 -6.90 -4.05
CA TYR A 15 8.16 -6.51 -2.63
C TYR A 15 7.17 -7.44 -1.94
N LEU A 16 7.68 -8.61 -1.55
CA LEU A 16 7.11 -9.59 -0.60
C LEU A 16 5.58 -9.54 -0.47
N LEU A 17 4.92 -10.18 -1.43
CA LEU A 17 3.47 -10.34 -1.46
C LEU A 17 3.06 -11.48 -0.50
N THR A 18 3.34 -11.31 0.78
CA THR A 18 2.98 -12.29 1.80
C THR A 18 1.53 -12.04 2.21
N PHE A 19 0.61 -12.83 1.67
CA PHE A 19 -0.81 -12.92 2.08
C PHE A 19 -0.87 -13.44 3.52
N ILE A 20 -0.64 -12.57 4.52
CA ILE A 20 -0.81 -12.94 5.93
C ILE A 20 -2.01 -12.17 6.49
N VAL A 21 -3.21 -12.70 6.27
CA VAL A 21 -4.34 -12.49 7.17
C VAL A 21 -4.46 -13.76 8.02
N ILE A 22 -3.48 -13.98 8.91
CA ILE A 22 -3.67 -14.96 9.98
C ILE A 22 -4.52 -14.24 11.04
N TYR A 23 -5.78 -14.64 11.06
CA TYR A 23 -6.85 -14.11 11.89
C TYR A 23 -6.65 -14.58 13.34
N SER A 24 -6.53 -13.66 14.29
CA SER A 24 -6.47 -13.97 15.72
C SER A 24 -7.22 -12.93 16.55
N HIS A 25 -8.47 -12.62 16.19
CA HIS A 25 -9.37 -11.84 17.04
C HIS A 25 -10.82 -12.35 16.91
N LYS A 26 -11.65 -12.08 17.92
CA LYS A 26 -13.10 -12.32 17.87
C LYS A 26 -13.76 -11.13 17.15
N GLY A 27 -13.95 -11.19 15.84
CA GLY A 27 -14.73 -10.20 15.09
C GLY A 27 -14.43 -10.19 13.59
N THR A 28 -15.39 -9.77 12.76
CA THR A 28 -15.36 -10.02 11.30
C THR A 28 -14.97 -8.80 10.45
N TYR A 29 -14.15 -7.88 10.97
CA TYR A 29 -13.76 -6.67 10.23
C TYR A 29 -12.29 -6.69 9.83
N ALA A 30 -12.04 -6.96 8.54
CA ALA A 30 -10.71 -7.05 7.95
C ALA A 30 -9.87 -5.76 8.13
N ASP A 31 -10.53 -4.60 8.10
CA ASP A 31 -9.90 -3.29 8.26
C ASP A 31 -9.19 -3.14 9.61
N ASP A 32 -9.83 -3.64 10.67
CA ASP A 32 -9.28 -3.59 12.03
C ASP A 32 -8.05 -4.50 12.16
N CYS A 33 -8.09 -5.70 11.56
CA CYS A 33 -6.92 -6.59 11.53
C CYS A 33 -5.75 -5.93 10.82
N ILE A 34 -6.03 -5.29 9.67
CA ILE A 34 -5.01 -4.65 8.85
C ILE A 34 -4.39 -3.50 9.63
N VAL A 35 -5.20 -2.62 10.21
CA VAL A 35 -4.73 -1.46 10.98
C VAL A 35 -3.91 -1.89 12.18
N ASP A 36 -4.38 -2.86 12.98
CA ASP A 36 -3.62 -3.37 14.13
C ASP A 36 -2.29 -4.00 13.70
N ARG A 37 -2.30 -4.79 12.61
CA ARG A 37 -1.11 -5.44 12.07
C ARG A 37 -0.07 -4.44 11.57
N VAL A 38 -0.47 -3.44 10.78
CA VAL A 38 0.46 -2.43 10.25
C VAL A 38 0.93 -1.44 11.30
N MET A 39 0.14 -1.26 12.37
CA MET A 39 0.55 -0.48 13.53
C MET A 39 1.67 -1.17 14.32
N LYS A 40 1.56 -2.50 14.53
CA LYS A 40 2.57 -3.34 15.20
C LYS A 40 3.81 -3.58 14.35
N HIS A 41 3.61 -3.87 13.06
CA HIS A 41 4.68 -4.23 12.14
C HIS A 41 4.62 -3.34 10.89
N ARG A 42 5.47 -2.32 10.84
CA ARG A 42 5.51 -1.32 9.74
C ARG A 42 6.32 -1.80 8.53
N ILE A 43 6.24 -3.10 8.22
CA ILE A 43 7.00 -3.76 7.16
C ILE A 43 6.14 -4.07 5.92
N TYR A 44 4.89 -3.57 5.91
CA TYR A 44 3.91 -3.87 4.89
C TYR A 44 3.56 -2.64 4.05
N ILE A 45 3.24 -2.89 2.78
CA ILE A 45 2.53 -1.95 1.91
C ILE A 45 1.07 -2.38 1.89
N VAL A 46 0.14 -1.46 2.17
CA VAL A 46 -1.29 -1.78 2.13
C VAL A 46 -1.87 -1.43 0.76
N ALA A 47 -2.31 -2.44 0.02
CA ALA A 47 -3.03 -2.26 -1.23
C ALA A 47 -4.54 -2.22 -0.95
N THR A 48 -5.15 -1.03 -1.06
CA THR A 48 -6.60 -0.85 -0.88
C THR A 48 -7.07 0.38 -1.63
N ASN A 49 -8.30 0.35 -2.13
CA ASN A 49 -8.99 1.49 -2.71
C ASN A 49 -10.08 2.03 -1.75
N ASP A 50 -10.23 1.46 -0.56
CA ASP A 50 -11.21 1.91 0.44
C ASP A 50 -10.76 3.22 1.09
N LYS A 51 -11.61 4.26 1.00
CA LYS A 51 -11.27 5.61 1.43
C LYS A 51 -11.09 5.73 2.94
N ASP A 52 -11.86 4.99 3.72
CA ASP A 52 -11.82 5.08 5.18
C ASP A 52 -10.64 4.29 5.73
N LEU A 53 -10.33 3.12 5.15
CA LEU A 53 -9.11 2.40 5.47
C LEU A 53 -7.85 3.20 5.11
N VAL A 54 -7.82 3.87 3.95
CA VAL A 54 -6.73 4.78 3.56
C VAL A 54 -6.56 5.91 4.59
N ARG A 55 -7.65 6.55 5.02
CA ARG A 55 -7.62 7.60 6.06
C ARG A 55 -7.05 7.07 7.38
N ARG A 56 -7.39 5.84 7.77
CA ARG A 56 -6.86 5.20 8.98
C ARG A 56 -5.36 4.92 8.86
N ILE A 57 -4.90 4.35 7.74
CA ILE A 57 -3.48 3.98 7.54
C ILE A 57 -2.58 5.22 7.38
N ARG A 58 -3.07 6.31 6.78
CA ARG A 58 -2.33 7.57 6.67
C ARG A 58 -1.90 8.14 8.02
N LYS A 59 -2.65 7.86 9.10
CA LYS A 59 -2.27 8.24 10.48
C LYS A 59 -1.04 7.48 10.99
N ILE A 60 -0.71 6.33 10.40
CA ILE A 60 0.44 5.52 10.78
C ILE A 60 1.65 5.95 9.93
N PRO A 61 2.73 6.48 10.52
CA PRO A 61 3.94 6.83 9.79
C PRO A 61 4.70 5.58 9.32
N GLY A 62 5.31 5.65 8.14
CA GLY A 62 6.14 4.56 7.61
C GLY A 62 5.38 3.40 6.97
N VAL A 63 4.06 3.52 6.78
CA VAL A 63 3.24 2.53 6.05
C VAL A 63 2.83 3.11 4.69
N PRO A 64 3.40 2.62 3.57
CA PRO A 64 2.99 3.00 2.23
C PRO A 64 1.63 2.40 1.86
N ILE A 65 0.90 3.10 1.00
CA ILE A 65 -0.42 2.66 0.52
C ILE A 65 -0.38 2.56 -1.01
N MET A 66 -0.93 1.48 -1.56
CA MET A 66 -1.03 1.25 -2.99
C MET A 66 -2.49 1.33 -3.44
N ASN A 67 -2.77 2.23 -4.38
CA ASN A 67 -4.09 2.40 -4.99
C ASN A 67 -4.06 1.89 -6.45
N ALA A 68 -5.12 1.21 -6.87
CA ALA A 68 -5.33 0.90 -8.29
C ALA A 68 -6.11 2.04 -8.97
N ALA A 69 -5.53 2.67 -10.00
CA ALA A 69 -6.17 3.73 -10.75
C ALA A 69 -5.80 3.69 -12.24
N ARG A 70 -6.81 3.72 -13.13
CA ARG A 70 -6.63 3.80 -14.60
C ARG A 70 -5.67 2.74 -15.16
N GLY A 71 -5.79 1.49 -14.69
CA GLY A 71 -4.94 0.37 -15.13
C GLY A 71 -3.49 0.44 -14.62
N LYS A 72 -3.20 1.32 -13.66
CA LYS A 72 -1.87 1.48 -13.03
C LYS A 72 -2.01 1.34 -11.51
N TYR A 73 -0.91 0.96 -10.87
CA TYR A 73 -0.77 1.03 -9.42
C TYR A 73 0.00 2.30 -9.07
N VAL A 74 -0.54 3.05 -8.11
CA VAL A 74 0.08 4.27 -7.58
C VAL A 74 0.39 4.01 -6.12
N ILE A 75 1.64 4.18 -5.72
CA ILE A 75 2.08 4.00 -4.34
C ILE A 75 2.31 5.38 -3.73
N GLU A 76 1.64 5.66 -2.62
CA GLU A 76 1.88 6.86 -1.81
C GLU A 76 2.85 6.57 -0.66
N ARG A 77 3.60 7.61 -0.25
CA ARG A 77 4.47 7.60 0.95
C ARG A 77 5.61 6.56 0.92
N LEU A 78 6.04 6.15 -0.28
CA LEU A 78 7.23 5.32 -0.47
C LEU A 78 8.48 6.22 -0.55
N PRO A 79 9.45 6.10 0.36
CA PRO A 79 10.69 6.89 0.29
C PRO A 79 11.51 6.45 -0.93
N GLY A 80 11.93 7.41 -1.76
CA GLY A 80 12.69 7.16 -2.99
C GLY A 80 11.85 6.84 -4.24
N ALA A 81 10.52 6.93 -4.16
CA ALA A 81 9.69 6.93 -5.36
C ALA A 81 9.91 8.23 -6.14
N PRO A 82 10.09 8.17 -7.48
CA PRO A 82 10.11 9.38 -8.30
C PRO A 82 8.76 10.10 -8.16
N ASP A 83 8.80 11.41 -7.94
CA ASP A 83 7.59 12.24 -7.90
C ASP A 83 6.75 12.02 -9.18
N PRO A 84 5.42 11.91 -9.06
CA PRO A 84 4.53 11.60 -10.17
C PRO A 84 4.50 12.67 -11.27
#